data_AF-A0A1B7LLV8-F1
#
_entry.id   AF-A0A1B7LLV8-F1
#
_cell.length_a   1.000
_cell.length_b   1.000
_cell.length_c   1.000
_cell.angle_alpha   90.00
_cell.angle_beta   90.00
_cell.angle_gamma   90.00
#
_symmetry.space_group_name_H-M   'P 1'
#
loop_
_entity.id
_entity.type
_entity.pdbx_description
1 polymer ?
#
loop_
_entity_poly.entity_id
_entity_poly.type
_entity_poly.pdbx_seq_one_letter_code
_entity_poly.pdbx_strand_id
1 'polypeptide(L)'
;MYFFRDLKKIFFVIILVFLQIIFVVNSQVVFSLNNSRQSVSRYFEDKFEITVPALPTEYDNLSSNLEDVSIEIKDGKIIISDLVPDQVYNDVKITFNDNLGRKYELEFDNVITSQPVKPDNKFVYDAYGNGLGRKPDHLGFKYWYNRLDSFDITAVDFIMEMVTSDEFNSVYKTADEKIKALYKTIVGREAEEEGFIYWMLEFSILVDDMGLTDRQAILELVKRMIMSDEFKDLVEEAGFLYIRE
;
A
#
# COMPACT_ATOMS: atom_id res chain seq x y z
N MET A 1 -44.03 1.05 48.65
CA MET A 1 -43.83 0.29 47.39
C MET A 1 -42.56 0.88 46.76
N TYR A 2 -41.39 0.32 47.10
CA TYR A 2 -40.52 -0.41 46.16
C TYR A 2 -40.15 0.44 44.92
N PHE A 3 -38.91 0.69 44.51
CA PHE A 3 -37.60 0.19 44.91
C PHE A 3 -36.55 1.01 44.10
N PHE A 4 -35.54 1.55 44.78
CA PHE A 4 -34.12 1.67 44.42
C PHE A 4 -33.61 1.73 42.94
N ARG A 5 -32.68 2.69 42.74
CA ARG A 5 -31.35 2.58 42.07
C ARG A 5 -31.27 2.04 40.64
N ASP A 6 -30.76 2.86 39.71
CA ASP A 6 -29.32 2.85 39.39
C ASP A 6 -28.96 3.93 38.34
N LEU A 7 -28.44 5.06 38.85
CA LEU A 7 -27.45 5.86 38.11
C LEU A 7 -26.18 5.02 38.01
N LYS A 8 -26.06 4.21 36.95
CA LYS A 8 -24.83 3.58 36.45
C LYS A 8 -25.24 2.73 35.26
N LYS A 9 -24.98 3.21 34.03
CA LYS A 9 -24.38 2.43 32.94
C LYS A 9 -24.43 3.19 31.60
N ILE A 10 -23.22 3.55 31.17
CA ILE A 10 -22.73 3.37 29.79
C ILE A 10 -23.21 4.41 28.77
N PHE A 11 -22.51 5.54 28.69
CA PHE A 11 -21.73 5.96 27.50
C PHE A 11 -21.04 7.31 27.78
N PHE A 12 -20.15 7.32 28.76
CA PHE A 12 -19.18 8.40 28.95
C PHE A 12 -18.05 7.86 29.83
N VAL A 13 -16.93 7.44 29.23
CA VAL A 13 -15.66 7.28 29.97
C VAL A 13 -14.52 7.77 29.07
N ILE A 14 -14.27 9.06 29.20
CA ILE A 14 -12.96 9.69 29.00
C ILE A 14 -12.17 9.43 30.30
N ILE A 15 -10.94 8.92 30.17
CA ILE A 15 -9.79 8.98 31.12
C ILE A 15 -9.83 8.10 32.40
N LEU A 16 -8.64 7.55 32.71
CA LEU A 16 -8.13 6.87 33.94
C LEU A 16 -8.11 5.33 33.96
N VAL A 17 -6.93 4.76 33.67
CA VAL A 17 -6.35 3.70 34.51
C VAL A 17 -4.89 4.05 34.79
N PHE A 18 -4.56 4.18 36.08
CA PHE A 18 -3.23 4.43 36.65
C PHE A 18 -2.81 3.16 37.43
N LEU A 19 -1.49 2.94 37.52
CA LEU A 19 -0.72 1.98 38.36
C LEU A 19 -0.66 0.48 37.95
N GLN A 20 0.56 -0.03 37.71
CA GLN A 20 1.38 -0.62 38.80
C GLN A 20 2.88 -0.70 38.44
N ILE A 21 3.74 -0.23 39.35
CA ILE A 21 5.20 -0.40 39.36
C ILE A 21 5.51 -1.77 39.99
N ILE A 22 6.33 -2.61 39.33
CA ILE A 22 6.99 -3.75 39.98
C ILE A 22 8.48 -3.73 39.61
N PHE A 23 9.30 -3.70 40.66
CA PHE A 23 10.77 -3.83 40.66
C PHE A 23 11.11 -5.33 40.72
N VAL A 24 11.97 -5.85 39.85
CA VAL A 24 12.73 -7.08 40.10
C VAL A 24 14.18 -6.87 39.67
N VAL A 25 15.08 -7.22 40.57
CA VAL A 25 16.54 -7.02 40.53
C VAL A 25 17.23 -8.19 39.84
N ASN A 26 18.32 -7.86 39.14
CA ASN A 26 19.37 -8.69 38.51
C ASN A 26 19.24 -9.06 37.02
N SER A 27 20.08 -8.33 36.26
CA SER A 27 20.58 -8.52 34.89
C SER A 27 19.56 -8.50 33.75
N GLN A 28 19.52 -7.37 33.04
CA GLN A 28 18.66 -6.98 31.91
C GLN A 28 17.25 -6.54 32.34
N VAL A 29 17.13 -5.30 32.82
CA VAL A 29 15.83 -4.65 33.09
C VAL A 29 15.16 -4.35 31.75
N VAL A 30 14.36 -5.29 31.24
CA VAL A 30 13.39 -5.03 30.17
C VAL A 30 12.21 -4.30 30.81
N PHE A 31 12.08 -3.00 30.56
CA PHE A 31 10.85 -2.30 30.88
C PHE A 31 9.83 -2.68 29.80
N SER A 32 9.07 -3.74 30.04
CA SER A 32 7.84 -4.01 29.28
C SER A 32 6.84 -2.91 29.63
N LEU A 33 6.89 -1.80 28.90
CA LEU A 33 5.79 -0.86 28.86
C LEU A 33 4.68 -1.50 28.03
N ASN A 34 3.70 -2.06 28.74
CA ASN A 34 2.41 -2.47 28.24
C ASN A 34 2.40 -3.67 27.29
N ASN A 35 2.10 -4.83 27.88
CA ASN A 35 1.49 -5.95 27.18
C ASN A 35 0.01 -5.61 26.82
N SER A 36 -0.23 -4.46 26.19
CA SER A 36 -1.55 -4.04 25.73
C SER A 36 -1.53 -4.11 24.20
N ARG A 37 -2.14 -5.16 23.64
CA ARG A 37 -2.58 -5.09 22.24
C ARG A 37 -3.48 -3.87 22.10
N GLN A 38 -3.01 -2.84 21.43
CA GLN A 38 -3.83 -1.67 21.13
C GLN A 38 -4.46 -1.87 19.77
N SER A 39 -5.79 -2.01 19.73
CA SER A 39 -6.55 -1.94 18.48
C SER A 39 -6.64 -0.48 18.05
N VAL A 40 -6.03 -0.12 16.94
CA VAL A 40 -6.01 1.26 16.44
C VAL A 40 -7.06 1.43 15.35
N SER A 41 -8.07 2.27 15.59
CA SER A 41 -9.14 2.57 14.63
C SER A 41 -8.87 3.86 13.85
N ARG A 42 -7.69 3.98 13.22
CA ARG A 42 -7.40 5.05 12.26
C ARG A 42 -6.83 4.44 11.00
N TYR A 43 -7.53 4.68 9.90
CA TYR A 43 -7.12 4.26 8.57
C TYR A 43 -6.12 5.26 8.04
N PHE A 44 -4.90 4.80 7.81
CA PHE A 44 -3.87 5.54 7.12
C PHE A 44 -3.51 4.76 5.87
N GLU A 45 -3.22 5.44 4.77
CA GLU A 45 -2.88 4.75 3.53
C GLU A 45 -1.53 4.04 3.65
N ASP A 46 -0.48 4.77 4.07
CA ASP A 46 0.88 4.26 4.13
C ASP A 46 1.63 4.67 5.41
N LYS A 47 0.96 5.36 6.34
CA LYS A 47 1.59 5.92 7.54
C LYS A 47 0.83 5.65 8.83
N PHE A 48 1.28 4.70 9.63
CA PHE A 48 0.71 4.45 10.95
C PHE A 48 1.34 5.36 12.01
N GLU A 49 0.51 6.13 12.73
CA GLU A 49 0.96 6.95 13.86
C GLU A 49 0.24 6.58 15.16
N ILE A 50 1.00 6.40 16.24
CA ILE A 50 0.44 6.15 17.57
C ILE A 50 1.17 6.95 18.66
N THR A 51 0.40 7.62 19.51
CA THR A 51 0.93 8.29 20.69
C THR A 51 1.20 7.27 21.78
N VAL A 52 2.44 7.23 22.27
CA VAL A 52 2.84 6.35 23.37
C VAL A 52 3.23 7.23 24.57
N PRO A 53 2.51 7.16 25.70
CA PRO A 53 2.84 7.95 26.87
C PRO A 53 4.26 7.64 27.38
N ALA A 54 4.97 8.69 27.80
CA ALA A 54 6.29 8.58 28.41
C ALA A 54 7.36 7.90 27.52
N LEU A 55 7.31 8.11 26.20
CA LEU A 55 8.45 7.80 25.33
C LEU A 55 9.67 8.61 25.75
N PRO A 56 10.88 8.01 25.71
CA PRO A 56 12.11 8.74 25.95
C PRO A 56 12.36 9.76 24.84
N THR A 57 13.06 10.84 25.18
CA THR A 57 13.45 11.90 24.23
C THR A 57 14.70 11.54 23.43
N GLU A 58 15.52 10.62 23.95
CA GLU A 58 16.72 10.10 23.30
C GLU A 58 16.63 8.58 23.24
N TYR A 59 16.93 8.02 22.08
CA TYR A 59 16.85 6.59 21.82
C TYR A 59 17.89 6.14 20.80
N ASP A 60 18.20 4.84 20.81
CA ASP A 60 19.02 4.17 19.81
C ASP A 60 18.39 2.83 19.40
N ASN A 61 18.96 2.22 18.35
CA ASN A 61 18.58 0.88 17.89
C ASN A 61 17.07 0.72 17.62
N LEU A 62 16.42 1.75 17.06
CA LEU A 62 15.02 1.71 16.67
C LEU A 62 14.84 0.79 15.46
N SER A 63 13.97 -0.21 15.60
CA SER A 63 13.69 -1.20 14.55
C SER A 63 12.28 -1.76 14.64
N SER A 64 11.79 -2.34 13.54
CA SER A 64 10.58 -3.16 13.49
C SER A 64 10.86 -4.53 12.88
N ASN A 65 9.94 -5.47 13.07
CA ASN A 65 9.90 -6.73 12.32
C ASN A 65 9.29 -6.60 10.91
N LEU A 66 8.74 -5.43 10.55
CA LEU A 66 8.28 -5.17 9.20
C LEU A 66 9.48 -4.87 8.29
N GLU A 67 9.44 -5.42 7.07
CA GLU A 67 10.44 -5.17 6.02
C GLU A 67 10.07 -3.93 5.20
N ASP A 68 11.08 -3.20 4.72
CA ASP A 68 10.94 -2.05 3.82
C ASP A 68 9.99 -0.92 4.30
N VAL A 69 9.97 -0.68 5.62
CA VAL A 69 9.27 0.44 6.26
C VAL A 69 10.25 1.39 6.95
N SER A 70 9.87 2.66 7.04
CA SER A 70 10.59 3.66 7.84
C SER A 70 9.94 3.82 9.21
N ILE A 71 10.73 3.95 10.27
CA ILE A 71 10.22 4.13 11.64
C ILE A 71 10.91 5.32 12.30
N GLU A 72 10.13 6.19 12.89
CA GLU A 72 10.62 7.32 13.68
C GLU A 72 9.85 7.49 14.99
N ILE A 73 10.53 8.02 16.01
CA ILE A 73 9.89 8.52 17.22
C ILE A 73 9.95 10.05 17.18
N LYS A 74 8.78 10.68 17.12
CA LYS A 74 8.67 12.13 16.98
C LYS A 74 7.46 12.66 17.73
N ASP A 75 7.65 13.74 18.49
CA ASP A 75 6.57 14.43 19.23
C ASP A 75 5.74 13.50 20.13
N GLY A 76 6.38 12.54 20.80
CA GLY A 76 5.71 11.56 21.67
C GLY A 76 4.89 10.51 20.90
N LYS A 77 5.11 10.37 19.60
CA LYS A 77 4.51 9.34 18.76
C LYS A 77 5.57 8.40 18.21
N ILE A 78 5.13 7.17 17.96
CA ILE A 78 5.78 6.26 17.04
C ILE A 78 5.08 6.41 15.70
N ILE A 79 5.89 6.51 14.66
CA ILE A 79 5.45 6.68 13.29
C ILE A 79 6.10 5.57 12.47
N ILE A 80 5.29 4.76 11.82
CA ILE A 80 5.71 3.82 10.79
C ILE A 80 5.23 4.40 9.45
N SER A 81 6.13 4.61 8.51
CA SER A 81 5.84 5.10 7.16
C SER A 81 6.18 4.02 6.14
N ASP A 82 5.80 4.27 4.89
CA ASP A 82 6.02 3.37 3.76
C ASP A 82 5.30 2.03 3.93
N LEU A 83 4.15 1.99 4.60
CA LEU A 83 3.29 0.81 4.60
C LEU A 83 2.62 0.63 3.23
N VAL A 84 2.33 -0.61 2.87
CA VAL A 84 1.60 -0.94 1.65
C VAL A 84 0.09 -0.69 1.88
N PRO A 85 -0.59 0.04 0.97
CA PRO A 85 -2.03 0.25 1.05
C PRO A 85 -2.87 -1.04 0.99
N ASP A 86 -4.07 -1.00 1.58
CA ASP A 86 -5.06 -2.09 1.59
C ASP A 86 -4.52 -3.42 2.16
N GLN A 87 -3.73 -3.33 3.24
CA GLN A 87 -3.15 -4.46 3.95
C GLN A 87 -3.57 -4.52 5.42
N VAL A 88 -3.38 -5.70 6.00
CA VAL A 88 -3.54 -5.94 7.44
C VAL A 88 -2.21 -6.49 7.95
N TYR A 89 -1.57 -5.75 8.84
CA TYR A 89 -0.35 -6.14 9.51
C TYR A 89 -0.68 -6.63 10.93
N ASN A 90 -0.26 -7.85 11.24
CA ASN A 90 -0.42 -8.48 12.55
C ASN A 90 0.94 -8.63 13.22
N ASP A 91 0.95 -8.69 14.55
CA ASP A 91 2.16 -8.88 15.35
C ASP A 91 3.30 -7.90 15.00
N VAL A 92 2.96 -6.64 14.70
CA VAL A 92 3.92 -5.57 14.41
C VAL A 92 4.69 -5.26 15.68
N LYS A 93 5.99 -5.51 15.68
CA LYS A 93 6.89 -5.30 16.80
C LYS A 93 7.78 -4.10 16.53
N ILE A 94 7.93 -3.23 17.52
CA ILE A 94 8.90 -2.13 17.51
C ILE A 94 9.79 -2.25 18.74
N THR A 95 11.09 -2.18 18.52
CA THR A 95 12.10 -2.23 19.59
C THR A 95 13.05 -1.05 19.49
N PHE A 96 13.46 -0.51 20.63
CA PHE A 96 14.50 0.50 20.74
C PHE A 96 15.05 0.49 22.17
N ASN A 97 16.20 1.13 22.40
CA ASN A 97 16.66 1.43 23.76
C ASN A 97 16.70 2.93 23.99
N ASP A 98 16.57 3.34 25.24
CA ASP A 98 16.84 4.72 25.61
C ASP A 98 18.31 4.94 26.00
N ASN A 99 18.65 6.19 26.29
CA ASN A 99 19.99 6.60 26.72
C ASN A 99 20.45 6.02 28.08
N LEU A 100 19.55 5.39 28.85
CA LEU A 100 19.87 4.69 30.09
C LEU A 100 20.05 3.17 29.86
N GLY A 101 19.96 2.71 28.62
CA GLY A 101 20.07 1.31 28.24
C GLY A 101 18.81 0.48 28.57
N ARG A 102 17.68 1.13 28.86
CA ARG A 102 16.40 0.43 29.05
C ARG A 102 15.86 0.04 27.69
N LYS A 103 15.54 -1.24 27.52
CA LYS A 103 14.92 -1.77 26.31
C LYS A 103 13.40 -1.55 26.35
N TYR A 104 12.87 -1.05 25.24
CA TYR A 104 11.45 -0.91 24.95
C TYR A 104 11.07 -1.91 23.87
N GLU A 105 9.93 -2.57 24.05
CA GLU A 105 9.35 -3.50 23.09
C GLU A 105 7.85 -3.29 23.06
N LEU A 106 7.34 -2.92 21.88
CA LEU A 106 5.95 -2.52 21.65
C LEU A 106 5.38 -3.42 20.57
N GLU A 107 4.18 -3.93 20.81
CA GLU A 107 3.49 -4.83 19.89
C GLU A 107 2.12 -4.25 19.50
N PHE A 108 1.87 -4.18 18.20
CA PHE A 108 0.63 -3.72 17.60
C PHE A 108 0.04 -4.85 16.75
N ASP A 109 -1.27 -5.01 16.84
CA ASP A 109 -1.98 -6.07 16.13
C ASP A 109 -3.14 -5.44 15.36
N ASN A 110 -3.47 -6.00 14.20
CA ASN A 110 -4.47 -5.44 13.27
C ASN A 110 -4.20 -3.97 12.89
N VAL A 111 -2.96 -3.66 12.48
CA VAL A 111 -2.66 -2.38 11.83
C VAL A 111 -3.18 -2.45 10.39
N ILE A 112 -4.24 -1.71 10.10
CA ILE A 112 -4.97 -1.77 8.82
C ILE A 112 -4.66 -0.51 8.02
N THR A 113 -4.19 -0.67 6.79
CA THR A 113 -4.03 0.43 5.84
C THR A 113 -5.28 0.62 4.99
N SER A 114 -5.58 1.87 4.61
CA SER A 114 -6.70 2.17 3.72
C SER A 114 -6.39 1.83 2.27
N GLN A 115 -7.42 1.91 1.42
CA GLN A 115 -7.24 2.04 -0.02
C GLN A 115 -6.34 3.25 -0.35
N PRO A 116 -5.56 3.19 -1.43
CA PRO A 116 -4.65 4.26 -1.79
C PRO A 116 -5.41 5.50 -2.26
N VAL A 117 -4.94 6.68 -1.82
CA VAL A 117 -5.42 7.99 -2.28
C VAL A 117 -4.29 8.84 -2.85
N LYS A 118 -3.02 8.56 -2.51
CA LYS A 118 -1.88 9.22 -3.14
C LYS A 118 -1.71 8.71 -4.58
N PRO A 119 -1.42 9.61 -5.54
CA PRO A 119 -1.29 9.23 -6.96
C PRO A 119 -0.26 8.13 -7.23
N ASP A 120 0.91 8.18 -6.59
CA ASP A 120 1.99 7.19 -6.69
C ASP A 120 1.54 5.77 -6.28
N ASN A 121 0.95 5.66 -5.10
CA ASN A 121 0.42 4.40 -4.56
C ASN A 121 -0.74 3.88 -5.40
N LYS A 122 -1.65 4.77 -5.80
CA LYS A 122 -2.81 4.45 -6.63
C LYS A 122 -2.38 3.91 -7.99
N PHE A 123 -1.37 4.50 -8.61
CA PHE A 123 -0.82 4.06 -9.90
C PHE A 123 -0.39 2.59 -9.86
N VAL A 124 0.41 2.20 -8.85
CA VAL A 124 0.87 0.81 -8.71
C VAL A 124 -0.27 -0.12 -8.31
N TYR A 125 -1.12 0.29 -7.35
CA TYR A 125 -2.22 -0.53 -6.86
C TYR A 125 -3.26 -0.84 -7.95
N ASP A 126 -3.67 0.17 -8.70
CA ASP A 126 -4.67 0.03 -9.77
C ASP A 126 -4.13 -0.80 -10.93
N ALA A 127 -2.83 -0.70 -11.25
CA ALA A 127 -2.22 -1.54 -12.26
C ALA A 127 -2.35 -3.04 -11.91
N TYR A 128 -2.18 -3.42 -10.64
CA TYR A 128 -2.45 -4.78 -10.18
C TYR A 128 -3.92 -5.17 -10.30
N GLY A 129 -4.82 -4.33 -9.80
CA GLY A 129 -6.27 -4.61 -9.83
C GLY A 129 -6.79 -4.77 -11.26
N ASN A 130 -6.38 -3.87 -12.15
CA ASN A 130 -6.86 -3.79 -13.52
C ASN A 130 -6.11 -4.72 -14.49
N GLY A 131 -4.80 -4.87 -14.30
CA GLY A 131 -3.91 -5.64 -15.16
C GLY A 131 -3.69 -7.08 -14.70
N LEU A 132 -3.90 -7.40 -13.43
CA LEU A 132 -3.69 -8.77 -12.91
C LEU A 132 -4.93 -9.32 -12.21
N GLY A 133 -6.01 -8.56 -12.11
CA GLY A 133 -7.28 -9.00 -11.53
C GLY A 133 -7.23 -9.28 -10.02
N ARG A 134 -6.22 -8.76 -9.32
CA ARG A 134 -6.02 -8.95 -7.87
C ARG A 134 -5.41 -7.70 -7.25
N LYS A 135 -5.58 -7.54 -5.94
CA LYS A 135 -4.79 -6.54 -5.20
C LYS A 135 -3.30 -6.97 -5.13
N PRO A 136 -2.36 -6.03 -5.04
CA PRO A 136 -0.96 -6.36 -4.86
C PRO A 136 -0.74 -7.00 -3.49
N ASP A 137 0.18 -7.96 -3.45
CA ASP A 137 0.80 -8.40 -2.21
C ASP A 137 1.93 -7.44 -1.79
N HIS A 138 2.40 -7.56 -0.55
CA HIS A 138 3.41 -6.66 0.02
C HIS A 138 4.68 -6.58 -0.84
N LEU A 139 5.23 -7.73 -1.22
CA LEU A 139 6.50 -7.82 -1.94
C LEU A 139 6.35 -7.29 -3.36
N GLY A 140 5.27 -7.65 -4.05
CA GLY A 140 4.97 -7.17 -5.39
C GLY A 140 4.80 -5.65 -5.43
N PHE A 141 4.01 -5.08 -4.52
CA PHE A 141 3.83 -3.62 -4.45
C PHE A 141 5.16 -2.92 -4.25
N LYS A 142 5.93 -3.33 -3.23
CA LYS A 142 7.22 -2.71 -2.88
C LYS A 142 8.24 -2.84 -3.99
N TYR A 143 8.30 -3.99 -4.65
CA TYR A 143 9.20 -4.22 -5.77
C TYR A 143 8.98 -3.19 -6.89
N TRP A 144 7.74 -3.01 -7.34
CA TRP A 144 7.45 -2.07 -8.43
C TRP A 144 7.52 -0.63 -7.98
N TYR A 145 6.93 -0.31 -6.83
CA TYR A 145 6.92 1.05 -6.29
C TYR A 145 8.34 1.58 -6.13
N ASN A 146 9.24 0.81 -5.49
CA ASN A 146 10.60 1.27 -5.24
C ASN A 146 11.40 1.46 -6.55
N ARG A 147 11.18 0.63 -7.58
CA ARG A 147 11.85 0.81 -8.89
C ARG A 147 11.32 2.02 -9.66
N LEU A 148 10.04 2.33 -9.53
CA LEU A 148 9.43 3.53 -10.11
C LEU A 148 9.87 4.80 -9.36
N ASP A 149 9.82 4.79 -8.03
CA ASP A 149 10.19 5.91 -7.16
C ASP A 149 11.68 6.27 -7.28
N SER A 150 12.55 5.26 -7.40
CA SER A 150 13.99 5.47 -7.64
C SER A 150 14.35 5.77 -9.10
N PHE A 151 13.37 5.80 -10.01
CA PHE A 151 13.54 5.95 -11.46
C PHE A 151 14.46 4.88 -12.10
N ASP A 152 14.61 3.71 -11.47
CA ASP A 152 15.28 2.53 -12.05
C ASP A 152 14.54 2.02 -13.29
N ILE A 153 13.21 2.15 -13.29
CA ILE A 153 12.36 1.92 -14.47
C ILE A 153 11.43 3.09 -14.71
N THR A 154 10.90 3.15 -15.92
CA THR A 154 9.83 4.10 -16.27
C THR A 154 8.45 3.49 -16.03
N ALA A 155 7.42 4.32 -16.01
CA ALA A 155 6.03 3.88 -16.01
C ALA A 155 5.70 3.04 -17.25
N VAL A 156 6.27 3.41 -18.42
CA VAL A 156 6.14 2.62 -19.66
C VAL A 156 6.73 1.21 -19.47
N ASP A 157 7.94 1.10 -18.91
CA ASP A 157 8.59 -0.19 -18.67
C ASP A 157 7.74 -1.05 -17.72
N PHE A 158 7.23 -0.47 -16.63
CA PHE A 158 6.37 -1.16 -15.68
C PHE A 158 5.11 -1.73 -16.33
N ILE A 159 4.36 -0.92 -17.08
CA ILE A 159 3.15 -1.39 -17.76
C ILE A 159 3.51 -2.46 -18.81
N MET A 160 4.57 -2.26 -19.59
CA MET A 160 5.00 -3.23 -20.60
C MET A 160 5.39 -4.58 -19.97
N GLU A 161 6.15 -4.58 -18.87
CA GLU A 161 6.50 -5.80 -18.12
C GLU A 161 5.25 -6.48 -17.56
N MET A 162 4.29 -5.72 -17.04
CA MET A 162 3.03 -6.26 -16.52
C MET A 162 2.19 -6.94 -17.60
N VAL A 163 1.92 -6.27 -18.73
CA VAL A 163 1.01 -6.79 -19.77
C VAL A 163 1.63 -7.91 -20.61
N THR A 164 2.96 -7.98 -20.65
CA THR A 164 3.69 -9.07 -21.29
C THR A 164 3.88 -10.29 -20.39
N SER A 165 3.55 -10.18 -19.09
CA SER A 165 3.70 -11.24 -18.12
C SER A 165 2.79 -12.45 -18.42
N ASP A 166 3.24 -13.63 -18.00
CA ASP A 166 2.42 -14.85 -18.05
C ASP A 166 1.17 -14.72 -17.17
N GLU A 167 1.24 -13.94 -16.09
CA GLU A 167 0.11 -13.68 -15.19
C GLU A 167 -1.00 -12.94 -15.93
N PHE A 168 -0.70 -11.79 -16.55
CA PHE A 168 -1.67 -11.04 -17.36
C PHE A 168 -2.32 -11.92 -18.44
N ASN A 169 -1.49 -12.69 -19.17
CA ASN A 169 -1.96 -13.54 -20.26
C ASN A 169 -2.73 -14.79 -19.78
N SER A 170 -2.59 -15.18 -18.52
CA SER A 170 -3.35 -16.27 -17.91
C SER A 170 -4.70 -15.79 -17.36
N VAL A 171 -4.75 -14.55 -16.86
CA VAL A 171 -5.96 -13.89 -16.35
C VAL A 171 -6.88 -13.51 -17.49
N TYR A 172 -6.36 -12.84 -18.52
CA TYR A 172 -7.12 -12.37 -19.68
C TYR A 172 -6.78 -13.18 -20.92
N LYS A 173 -7.74 -13.97 -21.42
CA LYS A 173 -7.48 -15.01 -22.44
C LYS A 173 -7.85 -14.54 -23.84
N THR A 174 -8.90 -13.73 -23.93
CA THR A 174 -9.41 -13.22 -25.20
C THR A 174 -8.93 -11.80 -25.48
N ALA A 175 -8.96 -11.37 -26.75
CA ALA A 175 -8.63 -10.00 -27.12
C ALA A 175 -9.53 -8.97 -26.44
N ASP A 176 -10.84 -9.25 -26.36
CA ASP A 176 -11.84 -8.42 -25.66
C ASP A 176 -11.47 -8.18 -24.19
N GLU A 177 -11.17 -9.27 -23.46
CA GLU A 177 -10.77 -9.21 -22.06
C GLU A 177 -9.49 -8.41 -21.87
N LYS A 178 -8.48 -8.65 -22.73
CA LYS A 178 -7.21 -7.93 -22.68
C LYS A 178 -7.39 -6.45 -22.95
N ILE A 179 -8.13 -6.07 -23.99
CA ILE A 179 -8.35 -4.66 -24.36
C ILE A 179 -9.09 -3.92 -23.24
N LYS A 180 -10.10 -4.54 -22.61
CA LYS A 180 -10.79 -3.97 -21.45
C LYS A 180 -9.85 -3.78 -20.25
N ALA A 181 -9.02 -4.76 -19.94
CA ALA A 181 -8.03 -4.67 -18.87
C ALA A 181 -7.02 -3.55 -19.14
N LEU A 182 -6.45 -3.51 -20.35
CA LEU A 182 -5.50 -2.49 -20.77
C LEU A 182 -6.06 -1.08 -20.69
N TYR A 183 -7.32 -0.90 -21.09
CA TYR A 183 -7.98 0.40 -21.00
C TYR A 183 -8.03 0.88 -19.55
N LYS A 184 -8.42 0.02 -18.60
CA LYS A 184 -8.44 0.38 -17.17
C LYS A 184 -7.04 0.63 -16.61
N THR A 185 -6.07 -0.20 -16.99
CA THR A 185 -4.70 -0.12 -16.50
C THR A 185 -3.95 1.11 -17.01
N ILE A 186 -4.14 1.49 -18.28
CA ILE A 186 -3.38 2.56 -18.94
C ILE A 186 -4.15 3.89 -18.90
N VAL A 187 -5.47 3.86 -19.08
CA VAL A 187 -6.29 5.09 -19.13
C VAL A 187 -6.84 5.43 -17.73
N GLY A 188 -6.79 4.51 -16.78
CA GLY A 188 -7.22 4.74 -15.39
C GLY A 188 -8.75 4.82 -15.22
N ARG A 189 -9.52 4.39 -16.22
CA ARG A 189 -11.01 4.42 -16.21
C ARG A 189 -11.62 3.24 -16.95
N GLU A 190 -12.89 2.96 -16.68
CA GLU A 190 -13.66 1.98 -17.46
C GLU A 190 -13.76 2.46 -18.91
N ALA A 191 -13.62 1.53 -19.86
CA ALA A 191 -13.81 1.84 -21.27
C ALA A 191 -15.28 2.19 -21.51
N GLU A 192 -15.55 3.40 -22.02
CA GLU A 192 -16.83 3.68 -22.66
C GLU A 192 -17.02 2.83 -23.90
N GLU A 193 -18.28 2.66 -24.31
CA GLU A 193 -18.66 1.81 -25.43
C GLU A 193 -17.93 2.22 -26.71
N GLU A 194 -17.85 3.52 -26.98
CA GLU A 194 -17.18 4.06 -28.17
C GLU A 194 -15.67 3.80 -28.17
N GLY A 195 -15.01 4.04 -27.03
CA GLY A 195 -13.57 3.80 -26.86
C GLY A 195 -13.22 2.32 -26.99
N PHE A 196 -14.04 1.44 -26.40
CA PHE A 196 -13.86 0.00 -26.54
C PHE A 196 -14.03 -0.47 -27.99
N ILE A 197 -15.07 0.00 -28.68
CA ILE A 197 -15.30 -0.31 -30.11
C ILE A 197 -14.12 0.16 -30.97
N TYR A 198 -13.59 1.35 -30.71
CA TYR A 198 -12.43 1.87 -31.43
C TYR A 198 -11.22 0.92 -31.30
N TRP A 199 -10.87 0.51 -30.08
CA TRP A 199 -9.71 -0.37 -29.86
C TRP A 199 -9.92 -1.78 -30.42
N MET A 200 -11.16 -2.29 -30.39
CA MET A 200 -11.50 -3.56 -31.05
C MET A 200 -11.37 -3.48 -32.58
N LEU A 201 -11.76 -2.36 -33.18
CA LEU A 201 -11.57 -2.15 -34.62
C LEU A 201 -10.09 -2.08 -34.99
N GLU A 202 -9.30 -1.34 -34.21
CA GLU A 202 -7.84 -1.27 -34.41
C GLU A 202 -7.18 -2.65 -34.24
N PHE A 203 -7.64 -3.46 -33.27
CA PHE A 203 -7.22 -4.85 -33.12
C PHE A 203 -7.51 -5.67 -34.38
N SER A 204 -8.74 -5.61 -34.90
CA SER A 204 -9.13 -6.33 -36.12
C SER A 204 -8.31 -5.91 -37.32
N ILE A 205 -8.03 -4.61 -37.52
CA ILE A 205 -7.17 -4.14 -38.61
C ILE A 205 -5.76 -4.73 -38.50
N LEU A 206 -5.18 -4.74 -37.29
CA LEU A 206 -3.86 -5.32 -37.07
C LEU A 206 -3.81 -6.82 -37.39
N VAL A 207 -4.85 -7.57 -37.05
CA VAL A 207 -4.89 -9.02 -37.29
C VAL A 207 -5.27 -9.35 -38.74
N ASP A 208 -6.38 -8.80 -39.22
CA ASP A 208 -7.00 -9.20 -40.50
C ASP A 208 -6.28 -8.57 -41.71
N ASP A 209 -5.95 -7.28 -41.63
CA ASP A 209 -5.36 -6.55 -42.76
C ASP A 209 -3.83 -6.60 -42.72
N MET A 210 -3.23 -6.56 -41.54
CA MET A 210 -1.77 -6.55 -41.38
C MET A 210 -1.17 -7.93 -41.07
N GLY A 211 -2.01 -8.95 -40.81
CA GLY A 211 -1.57 -10.33 -40.60
C GLY A 211 -0.80 -10.57 -39.31
N LEU A 212 -0.97 -9.71 -38.29
CA LEU A 212 -0.34 -9.89 -36.99
C LEU A 212 -1.03 -11.01 -36.21
N THR A 213 -0.27 -11.69 -35.37
CA THR A 213 -0.85 -12.54 -34.31
C THR A 213 -1.54 -11.68 -33.26
N ASP A 214 -2.53 -12.23 -32.55
CA ASP A 214 -3.20 -11.56 -31.43
C ASP A 214 -2.21 -10.94 -30.43
N ARG A 215 -1.13 -11.67 -30.12
CA ARG A 215 -0.08 -11.17 -29.22
C ARG A 215 0.60 -9.92 -29.77
N GLN A 216 0.95 -9.92 -31.05
CA GLN A 216 1.58 -8.76 -31.70
C GLN A 216 0.60 -7.59 -31.77
N ALA A 217 -0.65 -7.83 -32.16
CA ALA A 217 -1.67 -6.80 -32.22
C ALA A 217 -1.90 -6.14 -30.86
N ILE A 218 -2.05 -6.92 -29.78
CA ILE A 218 -2.18 -6.41 -28.42
C ILE A 218 -0.97 -5.55 -28.02
N LEU A 219 0.26 -5.97 -28.33
CA LEU A 219 1.45 -5.17 -28.00
C LEU A 219 1.49 -3.84 -28.76
N GLU A 220 1.05 -3.82 -30.01
CA GLU A 220 0.93 -2.57 -30.77
C GLU A 220 -0.16 -1.65 -30.19
N LEU A 221 -1.28 -2.19 -29.73
CA LEU A 221 -2.30 -1.40 -29.04
C LEU A 221 -1.79 -0.81 -27.73
N VAL A 222 -1.08 -1.60 -26.91
CA VAL A 222 -0.47 -1.12 -25.66
C VAL A 222 0.46 0.06 -25.95
N LYS A 223 1.35 -0.05 -26.94
CA LYS A 223 2.25 1.04 -27.31
C LYS A 223 1.48 2.31 -27.70
N ARG A 224 0.37 2.19 -28.44
CA ARG A 224 -0.46 3.34 -28.82
C ARG A 224 -1.18 3.96 -27.62
N MET A 225 -1.73 3.13 -26.74
CA MET A 225 -2.43 3.58 -25.52
C MET A 225 -1.49 4.31 -24.57
N ILE A 226 -0.30 3.73 -24.34
CA ILE A 226 0.73 4.33 -23.49
C ILE A 226 1.17 5.68 -24.04
N MET A 227 1.25 5.85 -25.37
CA MET A 227 1.62 7.13 -25.99
C MET A 227 0.52 8.21 -25.96
N SER A 228 -0.61 7.97 -25.28
CA SER A 228 -1.68 8.96 -25.14
C SER A 228 -1.34 10.02 -24.09
N ASP A 229 -1.89 11.23 -24.27
CA ASP A 229 -1.80 12.30 -23.27
C ASP A 229 -2.45 11.88 -21.94
N GLU A 230 -3.52 11.07 -21.97
CA GLU A 230 -4.18 10.53 -20.76
C GLU A 230 -3.22 9.70 -19.90
N PHE A 231 -2.42 8.80 -20.49
CA PHE A 231 -1.45 8.02 -19.71
C PHE A 231 -0.31 8.90 -19.22
N LYS A 232 0.14 9.86 -20.03
CA LYS A 232 1.19 10.80 -19.64
C LYS A 232 0.78 11.64 -18.44
N ASP A 233 -0.43 12.19 -18.44
CA ASP A 233 -1.00 12.98 -17.33
C ASP A 233 -1.08 12.13 -16.05
N LEU A 234 -1.53 10.88 -16.17
CA LEU A 234 -1.65 9.96 -15.03
C LEU A 234 -0.27 9.60 -14.44
N VAL A 235 0.76 9.46 -15.27
CA VAL A 235 2.14 9.23 -14.82
C VAL A 235 2.75 10.48 -14.19
N GLU A 236 2.50 11.66 -14.76
CA GLU A 236 2.95 12.95 -14.20
C GLU A 236 2.30 13.23 -12.84
N GLU A 237 1.00 12.93 -12.68
CA GLU A 237 0.30 13.05 -11.40
C GLU A 237 0.89 12.11 -10.34
N ALA A 238 1.27 10.89 -10.74
CA ALA A 238 1.95 9.91 -9.90
C ALA A 238 3.41 10.28 -9.57
N GLY A 239 3.98 11.29 -10.24
CA GLY A 239 5.37 11.72 -10.02
C GLY A 239 6.43 10.75 -10.55
N PHE A 240 6.06 9.79 -11.41
CA PHE A 240 6.98 8.81 -11.98
C PHE A 240 7.58 9.27 -13.32
N LEU A 241 8.71 8.66 -13.70
CA LEU A 241 9.32 8.90 -14.99
C LEU A 241 8.50 8.21 -16.10
N TYR A 242 8.00 8.99 -17.07
CA TYR A 242 7.19 8.48 -18.17
C TYR A 242 7.99 7.58 -19.13
N ILE A 243 9.05 8.08 -19.74
CA ILE A 243 9.96 7.33 -20.63
C ILE A 243 11.39 7.87 -20.45
N ARG A 244 12.41 7.07 -20.80
CA ARG A 244 13.80 7.56 -20.87
C ARG A 244 14.01 8.26 -22.22
N GLU A 245 14.53 9.48 -22.18
CA GLU A 245 15.05 10.21 -23.35
C GLU A 245 16.31 9.56 -23.93
#